data_AF-A0A7D7N6K9-F1
#
_entry.id   AF-A0A7D7N6K9-F1
#
_cell.length_a   1.000
_cell.length_b   1.000
_cell.length_c   1.000
_cell.angle_alpha   90.00
_cell.angle_beta   90.00
_cell.angle_gamma   90.00
#
_symmetry.space_group_name_H-M   'P 1'
#
loop_
_entity.id
_entity.type
_entity.pdbx_description
1 polymer ?
#
loop_
_entity_poly.entity_id
_entity_poly.type
_entity_poly.pdbx_seq_one_letter_code
_entity_poly.pdbx_strand_id
1 'polypeptide(L)'
;MLCNRMQQLALVLAASALTACASTGAPSATDAPVRTVEMPVMPPAPAALLVSPLRPLPPASGSPADLLSHAAEFGAYVGKLEAQLDGWQRWYGEGQEGR
;
A
#
# COMPACT_ATOMS: atom_id res chain seq x y z
N MET A 1 -62.53 1.20 13.69
CA MET A 1 -61.65 0.78 12.57
C MET A 1 -60.23 1.38 12.61
N LEU A 2 -59.93 2.39 13.45
CA LEU A 2 -58.58 2.97 13.54
C LEU A 2 -57.57 2.13 14.36
N CYS A 3 -58.05 1.35 15.35
CA CYS A 3 -57.21 0.55 16.24
C CYS A 3 -56.49 -0.62 15.52
N ASN A 4 -57.18 -1.28 14.58
CA ASN A 4 -56.64 -2.42 13.84
C ASN A 4 -55.48 -1.98 12.90
N ARG A 5 -55.61 -0.83 12.23
CA ARG A 5 -54.55 -0.33 11.33
C ARG A 5 -53.28 0.08 12.08
N MET A 6 -53.40 0.63 13.28
CA MET A 6 -52.24 0.96 14.13
C MET A 6 -51.53 -0.32 14.64
N GLN A 7 -52.28 -1.37 14.97
CA GLN A 7 -51.70 -2.67 15.34
C GLN A 7 -51.01 -3.35 14.16
N GLN A 8 -51.58 -3.27 12.95
CA GLN A 8 -50.96 -3.84 11.75
C GLN A 8 -49.66 -3.11 11.35
N LEU A 9 -49.61 -1.78 11.51
CA LEU A 9 -48.39 -1.02 11.24
C LEU A 9 -47.26 -1.33 12.23
N ALA A 10 -47.59 -1.50 13.52
CA ALA A 10 -46.62 -1.85 14.55
C ALA A 10 -46.02 -3.26 14.33
N LEU A 11 -46.84 -4.22 13.88
CA LEU A 11 -46.41 -5.59 13.58
C LEU A 11 -45.48 -5.65 12.37
N VAL A 12 -45.74 -4.84 11.34
CA VAL A 12 -44.92 -4.79 10.11
C VAL A 12 -43.55 -4.15 10.37
N LEU A 13 -43.49 -3.12 11.23
CA LEU A 13 -42.23 -2.47 11.65
C LEU A 13 -41.35 -3.38 12.52
N ALA A 14 -41.95 -4.14 13.43
CA ALA A 14 -41.20 -5.10 14.26
C ALA A 14 -40.66 -6.29 13.44
N ALA A 15 -41.41 -6.77 12.45
CA ALA A 15 -41.00 -7.89 11.60
C ALA A 15 -39.86 -7.51 10.62
N SER A 16 -39.83 -6.26 10.13
CA SER A 16 -38.78 -5.77 9.22
C SER A 16 -37.45 -5.51 9.95
N ALA A 17 -37.47 -5.11 11.22
CA ALA A 17 -36.26 -4.95 12.02
C ALA A 17 -35.58 -6.29 12.37
N LEU A 18 -36.35 -7.36 12.59
CA LEU A 18 -35.80 -8.69 12.90
C LEU A 18 -35.20 -9.39 11.67
N THR A 19 -35.77 -9.16 10.49
CA THR A 19 -35.29 -9.78 9.24
C THR A 19 -34.00 -9.12 8.74
N ALA A 20 -33.75 -7.85 9.07
CA ALA A 20 -32.54 -7.14 8.66
C ALA A 20 -31.29 -7.58 9.44
N CYS A 21 -31.41 -7.99 10.71
CA CYS A 21 -30.27 -8.37 11.55
C CYS A 21 -29.93 -9.87 11.53
N ALA A 22 -30.79 -10.73 10.99
CA ALA A 22 -30.55 -12.18 10.92
C ALA A 22 -29.83 -12.63 9.62
N SER A 23 -29.63 -11.74 8.65
CA SER A 23 -29.00 -12.08 7.36
C SER A 23 -27.47 -12.24 7.43
N THR A 24 -26.84 -11.87 8.54
CA THR A 24 -25.40 -11.99 8.78
C THR A 24 -25.01 -13.22 9.61
N GLY A 25 -25.98 -14.06 10.00
CA GLY A 25 -25.73 -15.25 10.82
C GLY A 25 -25.17 -16.46 10.06
N ALA A 26 -25.21 -16.45 8.73
CA ALA A 26 -24.50 -17.45 7.95
C ALA A 26 -23.02 -17.03 7.88
N PRO A 27 -22.07 -17.82 8.43
CA PRO A 27 -20.67 -17.62 8.06
C PRO A 27 -20.62 -17.69 6.53
N SER A 28 -19.86 -16.80 5.89
CA SER A 28 -19.62 -16.90 4.44
C SER A 28 -19.25 -18.35 4.14
N ALA A 29 -20.12 -19.06 3.43
CA ALA A 29 -19.93 -20.45 3.08
C ALA A 29 -18.76 -20.53 2.09
N THR A 30 -17.53 -20.52 2.60
CA THR A 30 -16.36 -20.96 1.86
C THR A 30 -16.29 -22.47 1.95
N ASP A 31 -17.22 -23.15 1.26
CA ASP A 31 -17.14 -24.59 0.97
C ASP A 31 -16.01 -24.91 -0.03
N ALA A 32 -15.46 -23.88 -0.69
CA ALA A 32 -14.26 -23.99 -1.48
C ALA A 32 -13.02 -23.99 -0.56
N PRO A 33 -12.05 -24.92 -0.75
CA PRO A 33 -10.74 -24.82 -0.12
C PRO A 33 -10.16 -23.42 -0.36
N VAL A 34 -9.50 -22.86 0.66
CA VAL A 34 -8.78 -21.58 0.54
C VAL A 34 -7.89 -21.66 -0.70
N ARG A 35 -8.11 -20.75 -1.65
CA ARG A 35 -7.27 -20.66 -2.85
C ARG A 35 -5.86 -20.32 -2.40
N THR A 36 -4.96 -21.29 -2.49
CA THR A 36 -3.53 -21.08 -2.31
C THR A 36 -2.97 -20.51 -3.60
N VAL A 37 -2.54 -19.25 -3.57
CA VAL A 37 -1.75 -18.67 -4.66
C VAL A 37 -0.29 -18.98 -4.35
N GLU A 38 0.44 -19.55 -5.30
CA GLU A 38 1.88 -19.70 -5.16
C GLU A 38 2.50 -18.32 -4.98
N MET A 39 3.23 -18.12 -3.87
CA MET A 39 3.89 -16.86 -3.61
C MET A 39 5.08 -16.75 -4.58
N PRO A 40 5.05 -15.81 -5.53
CA PRO A 40 6.16 -15.68 -6.47
C PRO A 40 7.41 -15.31 -5.70
N VAL A 41 8.44 -16.15 -5.82
CA VAL A 41 9.74 -15.92 -5.19
C VAL A 41 10.51 -14.93 -6.05
N MET A 42 10.67 -13.70 -5.57
CA MET A 42 11.53 -12.72 -6.23
C MET A 42 13.00 -13.14 -6.08
N PRO A 43 13.84 -12.95 -7.11
CA PRO A 43 15.28 -13.14 -6.99
C PRO A 43 15.83 -12.22 -5.88
N PRO A 44 16.90 -12.57 -5.16
CA PRO A 44 17.46 -11.68 -4.15
C PRO A 44 17.89 -10.35 -4.77
N ALA A 45 17.64 -9.25 -4.06
CA ALA A 45 18.06 -7.92 -4.51
C ALA A 45 19.60 -7.79 -4.46
N PRO A 46 20.23 -7.19 -5.49
CA PRO A 46 21.66 -6.90 -5.46
C PRO A 46 22.05 -6.05 -4.27
N ALA A 47 23.15 -6.40 -3.59
CA ALA A 47 23.62 -5.68 -2.39
C ALA A 47 23.85 -4.19 -2.64
N ALA A 48 24.30 -3.81 -3.84
CA ALA A 48 24.49 -2.42 -4.23
C ALA A 48 23.19 -1.58 -4.17
N LEU A 49 22.02 -2.20 -4.40
CA LEU A 49 20.73 -1.52 -4.31
C LEU A 49 20.23 -1.35 -2.88
N LEU A 50 20.79 -2.11 -1.93
CA LEU A 50 20.40 -2.05 -0.51
C LEU A 50 21.17 -0.97 0.25
N VAL A 51 22.29 -0.48 -0.29
CA VAL A 51 23.09 0.57 0.34
C VAL A 51 22.51 1.93 -0.01
N SER A 52 21.87 2.59 0.96
CA SER A 52 21.34 3.94 0.76
C SER A 52 22.50 4.94 0.65
N PRO A 53 22.56 5.79 -0.39
CA PRO A 53 23.52 6.88 -0.47
C PRO A 53 23.41 7.80 0.75
N LEU A 54 24.55 8.27 1.25
CA LEU A 54 24.57 9.21 2.36
C LEU A 54 24.24 10.62 1.86
N ARG A 55 23.25 11.25 2.49
CA ARG A 55 22.90 12.64 2.23
C ARG A 55 24.02 13.57 2.73
N PRO A 56 24.45 14.56 1.93
CA PRO A 56 25.37 15.60 2.38
C PRO A 56 24.83 16.37 3.59
N LEU A 57 25.73 16.83 4.47
CA LEU A 57 25.37 17.71 5.57
C LEU A 57 24.85 19.05 5.03
N PRO A 58 24.02 19.78 5.80
CA PRO A 58 23.66 21.15 5.46
C PRO A 58 24.90 22.02 5.22
N PRO A 59 24.81 23.07 4.39
CA PRO A 59 25.93 23.97 4.14
C PRO A 59 26.40 24.62 5.45
N ALA A 60 27.72 24.81 5.57
CA ALA A 60 28.34 25.35 6.78
C ALA A 60 27.85 26.78 7.10
N SER A 61 27.49 27.55 6.08
CA SER A 61 26.89 28.87 6.22
C SER A 61 25.98 29.20 5.03
N GLY A 62 25.33 30.36 5.07
CA GLY A 62 24.56 30.90 3.94
C GLY A 62 25.41 31.66 2.91
N SER A 63 26.75 31.60 2.99
CA SER A 63 27.61 32.30 2.03
C SER A 63 27.40 31.74 0.62
N PRO A 64 27.53 32.57 -0.44
CA PRO A 64 27.39 32.08 -1.81
C PRO A 64 28.34 30.93 -2.15
N ALA A 65 29.57 30.95 -1.61
CA ALA A 65 30.55 29.89 -1.84
C ALA A 65 30.12 28.55 -1.22
N ASP A 66 29.66 28.57 0.04
CA ASP A 66 29.23 27.35 0.74
C ASP A 66 27.97 26.76 0.12
N LEU A 67 27.03 27.62 -0.31
CA LEU A 67 25.83 27.19 -1.01
C LEU A 67 26.14 26.55 -2.36
N LEU A 68 27.08 27.10 -3.13
CA LEU A 68 27.47 26.54 -4.42
C LEU A 68 28.20 25.19 -4.26
N SER A 69 29.08 25.07 -3.26
CA SER A 69 29.74 23.80 -2.95
C SER A 69 28.72 22.73 -2.55
N HIS A 70 27.81 23.07 -1.64
CA HIS A 70 26.76 22.16 -1.20
C HIS A 70 25.83 21.75 -2.35
N ALA A 71 25.47 22.68 -3.26
CA ALA A 71 24.63 22.35 -4.40
C ALA A 71 25.27 21.30 -5.32
N ALA A 72 26.59 21.38 -5.55
CA ALA A 72 27.32 20.38 -6.33
C ALA A 72 27.33 19.00 -5.64
N GLU A 73 27.61 18.97 -4.34
CA GLU A 73 27.60 17.74 -3.54
C GLU A 73 26.21 17.10 -3.46
N PHE A 74 25.18 17.92 -3.25
CA PHE A 74 23.79 17.49 -3.20
C PHE A 74 23.32 16.97 -4.56
N GLY A 75 23.70 17.63 -5.65
CA GLY A 75 23.44 17.13 -7.01
C GLY A 75 24.06 15.75 -7.24
N ALA A 76 25.31 15.54 -6.82
CA ALA A 76 25.96 14.23 -6.90
C ALA A 76 25.26 13.16 -6.06
N TYR A 77 24.71 13.54 -4.89
CA TYR A 77 23.88 12.65 -4.07
C TYR A 77 22.57 12.26 -4.78
N VAL A 78 21.88 13.22 -5.41
CA VAL A 78 20.67 12.95 -6.19
C VAL A 78 20.97 12.01 -7.36
N GLY A 79 22.07 12.22 -8.08
CA GLY A 79 22.47 11.31 -9.17
C GLY A 79 22.71 9.86 -8.70
N LYS A 80 23.21 9.66 -7.47
CA LYS A 80 23.31 8.31 -6.88
C LYS A 80 21.95 7.70 -6.58
N LEU A 81 20.98 8.50 -6.12
CA LEU A 81 19.61 8.03 -5.90
C LEU A 81 18.92 7.64 -7.21
N GLU A 82 19.10 8.44 -8.26
CA GLU A 82 18.55 8.14 -9.60
C GLU A 82 19.11 6.83 -10.14
N ALA A 83 20.43 6.63 -10.08
CA ALA A 83 21.06 5.37 -10.48
C ALA A 83 20.55 4.17 -9.65
N GLN A 84 20.30 4.35 -8.35
CA GLN A 84 19.73 3.31 -7.51
C GLN A 84 18.28 3.01 -7.87
N LEU A 85 17.47 4.02 -8.18
CA LEU A 85 16.10 3.86 -8.64
C LEU A 85 16.05 3.09 -9.96
N ASP A 86 16.89 3.45 -10.93
CA ASP A 86 17.00 2.75 -12.21
C ASP A 86 17.39 1.27 -12.01
N GLY A 87 18.34 1.01 -11.10
CA GLY A 87 18.73 -0.34 -10.72
C GLY A 87 17.58 -1.16 -10.12
N TRP A 88 16.76 -0.55 -9.25
CA TRP A 88 15.57 -1.18 -8.69
C TRP A 88 14.51 -1.49 -9.77
N GLN A 89 14.26 -0.55 -10.67
CA GLN A 89 13.32 -0.73 -11.77
C GLN A 89 13.77 -1.87 -12.70
N ARG A 90 15.07 -1.90 -13.03
CA ARG A 90 15.65 -2.95 -13.87
C ARG A 90 15.55 -4.32 -13.20
N TRP A 91 15.97 -4.44 -11.95
CA TRP A 91 15.88 -5.70 -11.20
C TRP A 91 14.43 -6.20 -11.11
N TYR A 92 13.48 -5.29 -10.87
CA TYR A 92 12.07 -5.65 -10.84
C TYR A 92 11.57 -6.13 -12.22
N GLY A 93 11.97 -5.45 -13.30
CA GLY A 93 11.63 -5.83 -14.67
C GLY A 93 12.18 -7.22 -15.06
N GLU A 94 13.46 -7.47 -14.78
CA GLU A 94 14.09 -8.79 -15.02
C GLU A 94 13.41 -9.90 -14.19
N GLY A 95 13.00 -9.61 -12.95
CA GLY A 95 12.24 -10.54 -12.12
C GLY A 95 10.82 -10.85 -12.61
N GLN A 96 10.26 -10.05 -13.52
CA GLN A 96 8.96 -10.32 -14.17
C GLN A 96 9.11 -11.14 -15.45
N GLU A 97 10.19 -10.93 -16.22
CA GLU A 97 10.45 -11.66 -17.47
C GLU A 97 10.84 -13.12 -17.24
N GLY A 98 11.39 -13.44 -16.06
CA GLY A 98 11.69 -14.81 -15.63
C GLY A 98 10.52 -15.59 -15.02
N ARG A 99 9.28 -15.07 -15.06
CA ARG A 99 8.05 -15.72 -14.57
C ARG A 99 7.13 -16.09 -15.73
#